data_AF-A0A9P5ZQK3-F1
#
_entry.id   AF-A0A9P5ZQK3-F1
#
_cell.length_a   1.000
_cell.length_b   1.000
_cell.length_c   1.000
_cell.angle_alpha   90.00
_cell.angle_beta   90.00
_cell.angle_gamma   90.00
#
_symmetry.space_group_name_H-M   'P 1'
#
loop_
_entity.id
_entity.type
_entity.pdbx_description
1 polymer ?
#
loop_
_entity_poly.entity_id
_entity_poly.type
_entity_poly.pdbx_seq_one_letter_code
_entity_poly.pdbx_strand_id
1 'polypeptide(L)'
;MFRAQLHQQGQAPQRESSADGAITQSTPVTTVPTMIRGDWVLFHPVYTPEELKAVQILHKDTKTMTDKIAYGLVKLARAGFDFVSRYKHKPLPPSHNMTLQELRNEGYLLDQNAWLNRILFLETIAGVPGMVGATLRHLQSLRLMIHTLLSESENERMHLMTFMTLRRPTPFFRALVLGAQGVFYNLLFLTYIVSPRACHRFVGYLEEEAVITYTRCIRDLEAGRIPEWENEPAPEIAIDYWRLRPDAKLLDVLYAVRSDETTHRFVNHSLADLNTTTDVNPFAFREPDMHVKGNKIGFERSESEKYVQESHDLYLQEKQKGCN
;
A
#
# COMPACT_ATOMS: atom_id res chain seq x y z
N MET A 1 46.90 -16.82 -56.41
CA MET A 1 48.14 -17.62 -56.34
C MET A 1 49.21 -16.78 -55.63
N PHE A 2 49.97 -17.41 -54.72
CA PHE A 2 51.03 -16.91 -53.80
C PHE A 2 50.54 -16.18 -52.53
N ARG A 3 50.49 -16.83 -51.34
CA ARG A 3 51.54 -17.18 -50.33
C ARG A 3 52.17 -15.92 -49.69
N ALA A 4 52.44 -15.79 -48.39
CA ALA A 4 52.12 -16.45 -47.11
C ALA A 4 52.89 -15.64 -46.01
N GLN A 5 52.36 -15.57 -44.77
CA GLN A 5 53.09 -15.53 -43.46
C GLN A 5 54.02 -14.31 -43.15
N LEU A 6 54.22 -13.78 -41.93
CA LEU A 6 54.16 -14.25 -40.53
C LEU A 6 54.25 -13.04 -39.55
N HIS A 7 53.64 -13.21 -38.36
CA HIS A 7 53.86 -12.63 -37.02
C HIS A 7 54.80 -11.45 -36.74
N GLN A 8 54.31 -10.49 -35.92
CA GLN A 8 54.93 -10.19 -34.61
C GLN A 8 53.92 -9.55 -33.62
N GLN A 9 54.19 -9.78 -32.33
CA GLN A 9 53.28 -9.76 -31.20
C GLN A 9 53.08 -8.37 -30.57
N GLY A 10 51.91 -8.22 -29.93
CA GLY A 10 51.44 -7.05 -29.21
C GLY A 10 52.37 -6.52 -28.12
N GLN A 11 52.52 -5.19 -28.12
CA GLN A 11 52.72 -4.38 -26.92
C GLN A 11 51.41 -3.63 -26.65
N ALA A 12 50.89 -3.76 -25.43
CA ALA A 12 49.66 -3.13 -24.99
C ALA A 12 49.85 -1.61 -24.84
N PRO A 13 48.93 -0.77 -25.33
CA PRO A 13 48.91 0.63 -24.95
C PRO A 13 48.09 0.82 -23.66
N GLN A 14 48.70 1.51 -22.69
CA GLN A 14 47.99 2.22 -21.63
C GLN A 14 46.96 3.16 -22.27
N ARG A 15 45.70 3.11 -21.81
CA ARG A 15 44.69 4.14 -22.07
C ARG A 15 44.37 4.83 -20.75
N GLU A 16 44.85 6.06 -20.62
CA GLU A 16 44.23 7.05 -19.75
C GLU A 16 42.84 7.42 -20.28
N SER A 17 41.87 7.40 -19.36
CA SER A 17 40.85 8.42 -19.15
C SER A 17 40.15 9.04 -20.36
N SER A 18 38.92 8.59 -20.61
CA SER A 18 37.79 9.50 -20.85
C SER A 18 36.53 8.93 -20.19
N ALA A 19 36.14 9.52 -19.06
CA ALA A 19 34.78 9.48 -18.58
C ALA A 19 33.95 10.42 -19.46
N ASP A 20 32.90 9.92 -20.08
CA ASP A 20 31.53 10.43 -19.96
C ASP A 20 30.67 9.80 -21.05
N GLY A 21 29.77 8.92 -20.64
CA GLY A 21 28.89 8.16 -21.52
C GLY A 21 27.85 7.41 -20.71
N ALA A 22 27.17 8.10 -19.80
CA ALA A 22 26.09 7.53 -19.01
C ALA A 22 24.72 7.76 -19.69
N ILE A 23 23.89 6.72 -19.69
CA ILE A 23 22.42 6.86 -19.63
C ILE A 23 21.84 5.92 -18.54
N THR A 24 22.56 4.87 -18.15
CA THR A 24 22.24 3.99 -17.01
C THR A 24 23.53 3.36 -16.46
N GLN A 25 23.82 3.49 -15.17
CA GLN A 25 24.80 2.65 -14.47
C GLN A 25 24.25 2.07 -13.16
N SER A 26 24.84 0.95 -12.74
CA SER A 26 24.17 -0.28 -12.34
C SER A 26 23.98 -0.47 -10.83
N THR A 27 22.80 -0.09 -10.32
CA THR A 27 22.12 -0.83 -9.25
C THR A 27 20.63 -0.92 -9.61
N PRO A 28 19.85 -1.91 -9.10
CA PRO A 28 18.50 -2.19 -9.61
C PRO A 28 17.46 -1.09 -9.37
N VAL A 29 17.84 0.01 -8.72
CA VAL A 29 16.96 1.08 -8.30
C VAL A 29 17.62 2.39 -8.71
N THR A 30 16.95 3.17 -9.56
CA THR A 30 17.25 4.55 -9.98
C THR A 30 17.65 4.68 -11.46
N THR A 31 16.65 4.90 -12.31
CA THR A 31 16.59 6.18 -13.03
C THR A 31 15.28 6.83 -12.62
N VAL A 32 15.36 7.86 -11.78
CA VAL A 32 14.20 8.72 -11.47
C VAL A 32 14.29 9.87 -12.46
N PRO A 33 13.37 10.02 -13.42
CA PRO A 33 13.31 11.19 -14.27
C PRO A 33 12.91 12.42 -13.44
N THR A 34 13.57 13.55 -13.69
CA THR A 34 13.48 14.81 -12.94
C THR A 34 12.20 15.61 -13.15
N MET A 35 11.25 15.08 -13.91
CA MET A 35 9.86 15.52 -13.97
C MET A 35 9.12 14.45 -14.74
N ILE A 36 8.10 13.87 -14.14
CA ILE A 36 7.15 13.08 -14.90
C ILE A 36 5.74 13.57 -14.56
N ARG A 37 5.01 14.08 -15.56
CA ARG A 37 3.56 14.24 -15.53
C ARG A 37 2.96 13.36 -16.64
N GLY A 38 2.16 12.34 -16.29
CA GLY A 38 1.25 11.60 -17.20
C GLY A 38 1.45 10.08 -17.38
N ASP A 39 0.38 9.31 -17.08
CA ASP A 39 0.00 8.00 -17.64
C ASP A 39 0.81 6.71 -17.29
N TRP A 40 1.62 6.66 -16.22
CA TRP A 40 2.18 5.37 -15.74
C TRP A 40 1.52 4.80 -14.47
N VAL A 41 0.52 5.50 -13.92
CA VAL A 41 -0.23 5.04 -12.74
C VAL A 41 -1.63 4.61 -13.15
N LEU A 42 -2.12 3.51 -12.59
CA LEU A 42 -3.53 3.12 -12.66
C LEU A 42 -4.39 4.19 -11.98
N PHE A 43 -5.69 4.15 -12.26
CA PHE A 43 -6.65 5.05 -11.64
C PHE A 43 -6.51 5.01 -10.11
N HIS A 44 -6.20 6.16 -9.53
CA HIS A 44 -6.08 6.33 -8.09
C HIS A 44 -7.09 7.40 -7.63
N PRO A 45 -7.65 7.25 -6.42
CA PRO A 45 -8.58 8.23 -5.89
C PRO A 45 -7.89 9.59 -5.66
N VAL A 46 -8.66 10.65 -5.80
CA VAL A 46 -8.27 12.01 -5.40
C VAL A 46 -9.30 12.46 -4.37
N TYR A 47 -8.84 12.71 -3.15
CA TYR A 47 -9.71 12.97 -2.01
C TYR A 47 -9.97 14.46 -1.81
N THR A 48 -11.21 14.79 -1.52
CA THR A 48 -11.54 16.11 -0.95
C THR A 48 -11.13 16.20 0.53
N PRO A 49 -10.89 17.40 1.08
CA PRO A 49 -10.58 17.57 2.49
C PRO A 49 -11.65 16.99 3.44
N GLU A 50 -12.92 17.04 3.03
CA GLU A 50 -14.06 16.48 3.76
C GLU A 50 -14.01 14.95 3.79
N GLU A 51 -13.66 14.32 2.67
CA GLU A 51 -13.49 12.87 2.55
C GLU A 51 -12.35 12.35 3.44
N LEU A 52 -11.20 13.03 3.46
CA LEU A 52 -10.05 12.64 4.29
C LEU A 52 -10.42 12.57 5.79
N LYS A 53 -11.37 13.40 6.22
CA LYS A 53 -11.87 13.47 7.61
C LYS A 53 -13.02 12.51 7.90
N ALA A 54 -13.65 11.93 6.89
CA ALA A 54 -14.77 11.01 7.05
C ALA A 54 -14.36 9.60 7.53
N VAL A 55 -13.06 9.30 7.51
CA VAL A 55 -12.51 7.98 7.88
C VAL A 55 -12.68 7.69 9.38
N GLN A 56 -13.36 6.59 9.69
CA GLN A 56 -13.46 6.04 11.03
C GLN A 56 -12.67 4.73 11.18
N ILE A 57 -12.20 4.47 12.40
CA ILE A 57 -11.71 3.14 12.80
C ILE A 57 -12.93 2.24 13.00
N LEU A 58 -13.07 1.25 12.14
CA LEU A 58 -14.16 0.28 12.17
C LEU A 58 -13.57 -1.13 12.33
N HIS A 59 -14.39 -2.05 12.84
CA HIS A 59 -14.02 -3.45 13.01
C HIS A 59 -15.11 -4.35 12.44
N LYS A 60 -14.75 -5.38 11.68
CA LYS A 60 -15.71 -6.41 11.25
C LYS A 60 -15.80 -7.52 12.30
N ASP A 61 -17.02 -7.81 12.74
CA ASP A 61 -17.25 -8.90 13.69
C ASP A 61 -16.80 -10.27 13.14
N THR A 62 -16.11 -11.04 13.97
CA THR A 62 -15.59 -12.38 13.64
C THR A 62 -16.67 -13.47 13.79
N LYS A 63 -17.64 -13.48 12.88
CA LYS A 63 -18.80 -14.39 12.96
C LYS A 63 -18.45 -15.83 12.62
N THR A 64 -17.75 -16.06 11.50
CA THR A 64 -17.44 -17.42 11.01
C THR A 64 -16.12 -17.96 11.58
N MET A 65 -15.87 -19.28 11.46
CA MET A 65 -14.57 -19.86 11.83
C MET A 65 -13.43 -19.29 10.98
N THR A 66 -13.67 -19.11 9.68
CA THR A 66 -12.70 -18.46 8.78
C THR A 66 -12.37 -17.05 9.25
N ASP A 67 -13.37 -16.28 9.70
CA ASP A 67 -13.15 -14.92 10.20
C ASP A 67 -12.29 -14.93 11.47
N LYS A 68 -12.55 -15.85 12.40
CA LYS A 68 -11.78 -15.98 13.64
C LYS A 68 -10.34 -16.38 13.38
N ILE A 69 -10.12 -17.31 12.44
CA ILE A 69 -8.77 -17.71 12.01
C ILE A 69 -8.05 -16.54 11.35
N ALA A 70 -8.68 -15.88 10.39
CA ALA A 70 -8.10 -14.74 9.68
C ALA A 70 -7.71 -13.61 10.66
N TYR A 71 -8.62 -13.22 11.55
CA TYR A 71 -8.35 -12.20 12.57
C TYR A 71 -7.24 -12.63 13.54
N GLY A 72 -7.28 -13.88 14.00
CA GLY A 72 -6.24 -14.44 14.88
C GLY A 72 -4.86 -14.42 14.23
N LEU A 73 -4.76 -14.75 12.93
CA LEU A 73 -3.52 -14.68 12.17
C LEU A 73 -3.01 -13.24 12.03
N VAL A 74 -3.90 -12.27 11.80
CA VAL A 74 -3.52 -10.84 11.77
C VAL A 74 -2.97 -10.40 13.13
N LYS A 75 -3.62 -10.78 14.23
CA LYS A 75 -3.12 -10.46 15.58
C LYS A 75 -1.79 -11.13 15.88
N LEU A 76 -1.61 -12.37 15.44
CA LEU A 76 -0.34 -13.09 15.57
C LEU A 76 0.77 -12.42 14.75
N ALA A 77 0.48 -12.05 13.50
CA ALA A 77 1.42 -11.35 12.63
C ALA A 77 1.80 -9.98 13.23
N ARG A 78 0.82 -9.23 13.73
CA ARG A 78 1.05 -7.97 14.45
C ARG A 78 1.93 -8.18 15.68
N ALA A 79 1.63 -9.17 16.52
CA ALA A 79 2.42 -9.46 17.72
C ALA A 79 3.85 -9.88 17.38
N GLY A 80 4.02 -10.71 16.34
CA GLY A 80 5.32 -11.12 15.82
C GLY A 80 6.13 -9.94 15.27
N PHE A 81 5.48 -9.07 14.48
CA PHE A 81 6.10 -7.85 13.98
C PHE A 81 6.52 -6.92 15.11
N ASP A 82 5.63 -6.66 16.06
CA ASP A 82 5.90 -5.79 17.20
C ASP A 82 7.06 -6.36 18.05
N PHE A 83 7.14 -7.69 18.21
CA PHE A 83 8.27 -8.36 18.87
C PHE A 83 9.60 -8.20 18.11
N VAL A 84 9.63 -8.52 16.81
CA VAL A 84 10.85 -8.46 15.98
C VAL A 84 11.36 -7.03 15.81
N SER A 85 10.44 -6.08 15.59
CA SER A 85 10.75 -4.65 15.48
C SER A 85 11.09 -4.02 16.84
N ARG A 86 10.90 -4.75 17.95
CA ARG A 86 10.97 -4.26 19.33
C ARG A 86 10.04 -3.06 19.58
N TYR A 87 8.96 -2.99 18.82
CA TYR A 87 7.98 -1.95 18.96
C TYR A 87 7.22 -2.13 20.27
N LYS A 88 7.19 -1.07 21.06
CA LYS A 88 6.36 -0.96 22.26
C LYS A 88 5.45 0.23 22.03
N HIS A 89 4.15 0.01 22.17
CA HIS A 89 3.17 1.08 22.19
C HIS A 89 2.32 0.94 23.43
N LYS A 90 2.81 1.53 24.50
CA LYS A 90 2.08 1.60 25.76
C LYS A 90 1.11 2.78 25.70
N PRO A 91 -0.07 2.69 26.35
CA PRO A 91 -0.89 3.87 26.56
C PRO A 91 -0.05 4.92 27.30
N LEU A 92 -0.25 6.20 26.96
CA LEU A 92 0.48 7.29 27.59
C LEU A 92 0.34 7.22 29.12
N PRO A 93 1.41 7.47 29.88
CA PRO A 93 1.33 7.48 31.32
C PRO A 93 0.39 8.62 31.76
N PRO A 94 -0.39 8.46 32.85
CA PRO A 94 -1.24 9.53 33.37
C PRO A 94 -0.48 10.79 33.84
N SER A 95 0.85 10.68 34.01
CA SER A 95 1.71 11.75 34.53
C SER A 95 2.18 12.70 33.42
N HIS A 96 1.99 13.99 33.66
CA HIS A 96 2.18 15.08 32.68
C HIS A 96 3.64 15.60 32.57
N ASN A 97 4.61 15.01 33.27
CA ASN A 97 5.94 15.61 33.45
C ASN A 97 7.08 14.92 32.67
N MET A 98 6.79 13.92 31.83
CA MET A 98 7.82 13.28 31.02
C MET A 98 8.12 14.12 29.77
N THR A 99 9.40 14.32 29.49
CA THR A 99 9.88 14.91 28.25
C THR A 99 9.60 14.00 27.05
N LEU A 100 9.58 14.56 25.84
CA LEU A 100 9.40 13.79 24.61
C LEU A 100 10.44 12.65 24.48
N GLN A 101 11.68 12.90 24.89
CA GLN A 101 12.76 11.92 24.84
C GLN A 101 12.51 10.76 25.82
N GLU A 102 12.04 11.05 27.02
CA GLU A 102 11.69 10.02 28.01
C GLU A 102 10.51 9.18 27.53
N LEU A 103 9.47 9.80 26.96
CA LEU A 103 8.34 9.10 26.37
C LEU A 103 8.75 8.16 25.24
N ARG A 104 9.72 8.56 24.41
CA ARG A 104 10.29 7.71 23.36
C ARG A 104 11.13 6.56 23.92
N ASN A 105 12.04 6.85 24.87
CA ASN A 105 12.91 5.85 25.49
C ASN A 105 12.12 4.75 26.20
N GLU A 106 11.00 5.10 26.83
CA GLU A 106 10.11 4.17 27.54
C GLU A 106 9.16 3.38 26.62
N GLY A 107 9.12 3.73 25.33
CA GLY A 107 8.26 3.11 24.32
C GLY A 107 6.79 3.52 24.41
N TYR A 108 6.52 4.76 24.81
CA TYR A 108 5.19 5.36 24.71
C TYR A 108 4.97 6.01 23.35
N LEU A 109 6.00 6.63 22.80
CA LEU A 109 5.97 7.34 21.53
C LEU A 109 7.03 6.81 20.57
N LEU A 110 6.71 6.88 19.27
CA LEU A 110 7.69 6.63 18.22
C LEU A 110 8.31 7.95 17.77
N ASP A 111 9.60 7.88 17.45
CA ASP A 111 10.24 8.91 16.64
C ASP A 111 9.94 8.68 15.15
N GLN A 112 10.34 9.64 14.31
CA GLN A 112 10.16 9.54 12.86
C GLN A 112 10.78 8.28 12.24
N ASN A 113 11.93 7.84 12.75
CA ASN A 113 12.66 6.70 12.18
C ASN A 113 11.94 5.39 12.47
N ALA A 114 11.39 5.25 13.66
CA ALA A 114 10.62 4.10 14.07
C ALA A 114 9.28 4.04 13.32
N TRP A 115 8.60 5.19 13.12
CA TRP A 115 7.42 5.25 12.25
C TRP A 115 7.75 4.83 10.82
N LEU A 116 8.82 5.37 10.22
CA LEU A 116 9.21 5.00 8.85
C LEU A 116 9.63 3.54 8.74
N ASN A 117 10.38 2.98 9.69
CA ASN A 117 10.70 1.54 9.68
C ASN A 117 9.44 0.68 9.73
N ARG A 118 8.44 1.09 10.54
CA ARG A 118 7.17 0.39 10.64
C ARG A 118 6.39 0.45 9.33
N ILE A 119 6.20 1.66 8.80
CA ILE A 119 5.49 1.89 7.55
C ILE A 119 6.18 1.13 6.42
N LEU A 120 7.47 1.39 6.16
CA LEU A 120 8.23 0.71 5.10
C LEU A 120 8.14 -0.81 5.17
N PHE A 121 8.11 -1.39 6.38
CA PHE A 121 7.98 -2.84 6.50
C PHE A 121 6.58 -3.29 6.10
N LEU A 122 5.55 -2.66 6.64
CA LEU A 122 4.16 -3.04 6.38
C LEU A 122 3.80 -2.85 4.91
N GLU A 123 4.16 -1.72 4.30
CA GLU A 123 3.89 -1.44 2.87
C GLU A 123 4.55 -2.46 1.93
N THR A 124 5.73 -3.00 2.29
CA THR A 124 6.36 -4.06 1.47
C THR A 124 5.58 -5.37 1.48
N ILE A 125 4.79 -5.60 2.52
CA ILE A 125 3.96 -6.80 2.67
C ILE A 125 2.54 -6.53 2.14
N ALA A 126 2.01 -5.32 2.35
CA ALA A 126 0.67 -4.91 1.93
C ALA A 126 0.49 -4.92 0.40
N GLY A 127 1.54 -4.64 -0.37
CA GLY A 127 1.47 -4.76 -1.84
C GLY A 127 1.36 -6.19 -2.39
N VAL A 128 1.54 -7.23 -1.57
CA VAL A 128 1.59 -8.63 -2.03
C VAL A 128 0.20 -9.24 -2.30
N PRO A 129 -0.82 -9.10 -1.42
CA PRO A 129 -2.11 -9.75 -1.59
C PRO A 129 -2.86 -9.35 -2.85
N GLY A 130 -2.93 -8.05 -3.15
CA GLY A 130 -3.56 -7.55 -4.37
C GLY A 130 -2.94 -8.19 -5.62
N MET A 131 -1.60 -8.29 -5.69
CA MET A 131 -0.89 -8.90 -6.82
C MET A 131 -1.17 -10.40 -6.95
N VAL A 132 -1.16 -11.15 -5.84
CA VAL A 132 -1.45 -12.59 -5.82
C VAL A 132 -2.88 -12.84 -6.31
N GLY A 133 -3.85 -12.11 -5.76
CA GLY A 133 -5.25 -12.21 -6.15
C GLY A 133 -5.47 -11.81 -7.61
N ALA A 134 -4.87 -10.70 -8.05
CA ALA A 134 -4.92 -10.25 -9.44
C ALA A 134 -4.36 -11.30 -10.40
N THR A 135 -3.20 -11.89 -10.08
CA THR A 135 -2.54 -12.91 -10.92
C THR A 135 -3.41 -14.16 -11.05
N LEU A 136 -3.92 -14.70 -9.93
CA LEU A 136 -4.74 -15.91 -9.96
C LEU A 136 -6.06 -15.68 -10.70
N ARG A 137 -6.70 -14.53 -10.50
CA ARG A 137 -7.92 -14.18 -11.23
C ARG A 137 -7.65 -13.92 -12.72
N HIS A 138 -6.52 -13.31 -13.05
CA HIS A 138 -6.09 -13.10 -14.44
C HIS A 138 -5.93 -14.41 -15.20
N LEU A 139 -5.29 -15.40 -14.57
CA LEU A 139 -5.10 -16.72 -15.18
C LEU A 139 -6.41 -17.51 -15.31
N GLN A 140 -7.34 -17.36 -14.37
CA GLN A 140 -8.67 -18.00 -14.43
C GLN A 140 -9.59 -17.33 -15.45
N SER A 141 -9.47 -16.01 -15.61
CA SER A 141 -10.30 -15.25 -16.50
C SER A 141 -9.50 -14.10 -17.11
N LEU A 142 -8.98 -14.31 -18.32
CA LEU A 142 -8.52 -13.22 -19.18
C LEU A 142 -9.62 -12.21 -19.54
N ARG A 143 -10.87 -12.42 -19.07
CA ARG A 143 -12.09 -11.72 -19.49
C ARG A 143 -12.81 -10.97 -18.37
N LEU A 144 -12.40 -11.09 -17.10
CA LEU A 144 -13.09 -10.47 -15.96
C LEU A 144 -12.14 -9.65 -15.08
N MET A 145 -12.22 -8.33 -15.26
CA MET A 145 -11.96 -7.23 -14.33
C MET A 145 -11.01 -7.52 -13.16
N ILE A 146 -9.74 -7.63 -13.50
CA ILE A 146 -8.55 -7.79 -12.62
C ILE A 146 -8.15 -6.46 -11.96
N HIS A 147 -8.69 -5.35 -12.47
CA HIS A 147 -8.22 -4.00 -12.21
C HIS A 147 -8.22 -3.61 -10.73
N THR A 148 -9.26 -3.97 -9.97
CA THR A 148 -9.37 -3.58 -8.55
C THR A 148 -8.19 -4.07 -7.72
N LEU A 149 -7.86 -5.38 -7.79
CA LEU A 149 -6.77 -5.96 -6.98
C LEU A 149 -5.37 -5.55 -7.47
N LEU A 150 -5.23 -5.33 -8.78
CA LEU A 150 -3.98 -4.81 -9.33
C LEU A 150 -3.76 -3.34 -8.93
N SER A 151 -4.83 -2.54 -8.90
CA SER A 151 -4.78 -1.13 -8.47
C SER A 151 -4.48 -1.03 -6.98
N GLU A 152 -5.07 -1.89 -6.14
CA GLU A 152 -4.72 -2.02 -4.73
C GLU A 152 -3.22 -2.31 -4.57
N SER A 153 -2.68 -3.32 -5.27
CA SER A 153 -1.25 -3.64 -5.21
C SER A 153 -0.35 -2.49 -5.68
N GLU A 154 -0.76 -1.75 -6.71
CA GLU A 154 -0.02 -0.57 -7.13
C GLU A 154 -0.09 0.56 -6.11
N ASN A 155 -1.26 0.79 -5.51
CA ASN A 155 -1.46 1.84 -4.51
C ASN A 155 -0.56 1.60 -3.28
N GLU A 156 -0.52 0.38 -2.76
CA GLU A 156 0.40 -0.04 -1.70
C GLU A 156 1.88 0.14 -2.09
N ARG A 157 2.22 -0.15 -3.36
CA ARG A 157 3.56 0.13 -3.89
C ARG A 157 3.85 1.63 -3.90
N MET A 158 2.87 2.48 -4.18
CA MET A 158 3.02 3.94 -4.15
C MET A 158 3.17 4.47 -2.72
N HIS A 159 2.54 3.85 -1.71
CA HIS A 159 2.83 4.10 -0.30
C HIS A 159 4.31 3.82 -0.01
N LEU A 160 4.77 2.61 -0.32
CA LEU A 160 6.15 2.21 -0.11
C LEU A 160 7.15 3.18 -0.78
N MET A 161 6.94 3.46 -2.07
CA MET A 161 7.83 4.34 -2.83
C MET A 161 7.84 5.76 -2.27
N THR A 162 6.70 6.27 -1.79
CA THR A 162 6.60 7.56 -1.11
C THR A 162 7.47 7.59 0.14
N PHE A 163 7.31 6.64 1.07
CA PHE A 163 8.07 6.63 2.33
C PHE A 163 9.54 6.26 2.13
N MET A 164 9.91 5.57 1.05
CA MET A 164 11.31 5.31 0.69
C MET A 164 12.07 6.58 0.29
N THR A 165 11.38 7.65 -0.12
CA THR A 165 12.02 8.96 -0.36
C THR A 165 12.49 9.60 0.94
N LEU A 166 11.80 9.33 2.06
CA LEU A 166 12.11 9.87 3.38
C LEU A 166 13.17 9.05 4.12
N ARG A 167 13.29 7.75 3.81
CA ARG A 167 14.25 6.87 4.49
C ARG A 167 14.76 5.75 3.60
N ARG A 168 16.09 5.59 3.60
CA ARG A 168 16.76 4.46 2.97
C ARG A 168 16.82 3.26 3.93
N PRO A 169 16.21 2.11 3.60
CA PRO A 169 16.28 0.92 4.44
C PRO A 169 17.70 0.31 4.43
N THR A 170 18.09 -0.26 5.57
CA THR A 170 19.40 -0.91 5.72
C THR A 170 19.47 -2.25 4.97
N PRO A 171 20.67 -2.76 4.63
CA PRO A 171 20.80 -4.08 4.01
C PRO A 171 20.15 -5.21 4.83
N PHE A 172 20.26 -5.16 6.15
CA PHE A 172 19.60 -6.10 7.05
C PHE A 172 18.07 -6.03 6.94
N PHE A 173 17.50 -4.81 6.94
CA PHE A 173 16.06 -4.62 6.77
C PHE A 173 15.58 -5.17 5.42
N ARG A 174 16.34 -4.93 4.34
CA ARG A 174 16.02 -5.44 2.99
C ARG A 174 16.05 -6.98 2.94
N ALA A 175 17.03 -7.61 3.59
CA ALA A 175 17.09 -9.07 3.69
C ALA A 175 15.90 -9.64 4.46
N LEU A 176 15.48 -8.98 5.55
CA LEU A 176 14.31 -9.36 6.34
C LEU A 176 13.02 -9.25 5.52
N VAL A 177 12.83 -8.15 4.78
CA VAL A 177 11.70 -7.96 3.86
C VAL A 177 11.68 -9.05 2.79
N LEU A 178 12.81 -9.35 2.16
CA LEU A 178 12.89 -10.39 1.13
C LEU A 178 12.48 -11.77 1.67
N GLY A 179 12.95 -12.12 2.87
CA GLY A 179 12.54 -13.37 3.54
C GLY A 179 11.05 -13.39 3.88
N ALA A 180 10.51 -12.29 4.41
CA ALA A 180 9.10 -12.16 4.76
C ALA A 180 8.20 -12.25 3.52
N GLN A 181 8.52 -11.53 2.44
CA GLN A 181 7.80 -11.61 1.16
C GLN A 181 7.87 -13.01 0.57
N GLY A 182 9.04 -13.68 0.61
CA GLY A 182 9.19 -15.05 0.11
C GLY A 182 8.25 -16.04 0.81
N VAL A 183 8.13 -15.97 2.14
CA VAL A 183 7.20 -16.83 2.89
C VAL A 183 5.76 -16.41 2.65
N PHE A 184 5.45 -15.12 2.80
CA PHE A 184 4.09 -14.60 2.76
C PHE A 184 3.44 -14.75 1.38
N TYR A 185 4.17 -14.43 0.30
CA TYR A 185 3.69 -14.60 -1.08
C TYR A 185 3.27 -16.05 -1.34
N ASN A 186 4.12 -17.02 -1.02
CA ASN A 186 3.84 -18.42 -1.29
C ASN A 186 2.68 -18.96 -0.45
N LEU A 187 2.64 -18.61 0.85
CA LEU A 187 1.55 -19.02 1.74
C LEU A 187 0.22 -18.44 1.26
N LEU A 188 0.20 -17.15 0.91
CA LEU A 188 -1.00 -16.49 0.45
C LEU A 188 -1.44 -17.02 -0.93
N PHE A 189 -0.51 -17.24 -1.85
CA PHE A 189 -0.78 -17.83 -3.16
C PHE A 189 -1.47 -19.20 -3.05
N LEU A 190 -0.90 -20.11 -2.26
CA LEU A 190 -1.48 -21.43 -2.04
C LEU A 190 -2.84 -21.34 -1.33
N THR A 191 -2.98 -20.44 -0.35
CA THR A 191 -4.24 -20.24 0.36
C THR A 191 -5.31 -19.67 -0.57
N TYR A 192 -4.96 -18.75 -1.47
CA TYR A 192 -5.90 -18.09 -2.38
C TYR A 192 -6.46 -19.09 -3.42
N ILE A 193 -5.67 -20.08 -3.84
CA ILE A 193 -6.16 -21.19 -4.70
C ILE A 193 -7.28 -21.97 -3.98
N VAL A 194 -7.14 -22.20 -2.68
CA VAL A 194 -8.08 -23.01 -1.89
C VAL A 194 -9.27 -22.18 -1.41
N SER A 195 -9.04 -20.96 -0.95
CA SER A 195 -10.06 -20.09 -0.35
C SER A 195 -9.75 -18.60 -0.56
N PRO A 196 -10.17 -18.02 -1.71
CA PRO A 196 -10.09 -16.59 -1.95
C PRO A 196 -10.80 -15.77 -0.86
N ARG A 197 -11.93 -16.28 -0.37
CA ARG A 197 -12.70 -15.68 0.74
C ARG A 197 -11.87 -15.51 2.00
N ALA A 198 -11.09 -16.53 2.38
CA ALA A 198 -10.23 -16.45 3.56
C ALA A 198 -9.13 -15.41 3.38
N CYS A 199 -8.51 -15.35 2.19
CA CYS A 199 -7.49 -14.34 1.87
C CYS A 199 -8.06 -12.92 1.94
N HIS A 200 -9.19 -12.65 1.28
CA HIS A 200 -9.82 -11.32 1.32
C HIS A 200 -10.21 -10.93 2.75
N ARG A 201 -10.73 -11.88 3.56
CA ARG A 201 -11.04 -11.57 4.96
C ARG A 201 -9.79 -11.27 5.79
N PHE A 202 -8.70 -12.00 5.54
CA PHE A 202 -7.41 -11.76 6.20
C PHE A 202 -6.86 -10.37 5.84
N VAL A 203 -6.86 -10.01 4.56
CA VAL A 203 -6.45 -8.67 4.09
C VAL A 203 -7.34 -7.60 4.69
N GLY A 204 -8.67 -7.76 4.68
CA GLY A 204 -9.57 -6.79 5.32
C GLY A 204 -9.25 -6.52 6.79
N TYR A 205 -8.82 -7.53 7.56
CA TYR A 205 -8.33 -7.32 8.93
C TYR A 205 -6.92 -6.71 9.00
N LEU A 206 -6.03 -6.97 8.04
CA LEU A 206 -4.75 -6.25 7.95
C LEU A 206 -5.00 -4.75 7.75
N GLU A 207 -5.93 -4.39 6.86
CA GLU A 207 -6.20 -2.98 6.57
C GLU A 207 -6.95 -2.29 7.70
N GLU A 208 -7.73 -3.00 8.52
CA GLU A 208 -8.19 -2.45 9.80
C GLU A 208 -7.02 -2.03 10.69
N GLU A 209 -5.96 -2.83 10.77
CA GLU A 209 -4.75 -2.50 11.53
C GLU A 209 -3.95 -1.36 10.89
N ALA A 210 -3.93 -1.26 9.56
CA ALA A 210 -3.32 -0.16 8.83
C ALA A 210 -4.05 1.16 9.11
N VAL A 211 -5.38 1.20 8.98
CA VAL A 211 -6.21 2.38 9.32
C VAL A 211 -5.98 2.81 10.77
N ILE A 212 -5.89 1.87 11.72
CA ILE A 212 -5.55 2.17 13.11
C ILE A 212 -4.15 2.78 13.23
N THR A 213 -3.17 2.20 12.53
CA THR A 213 -1.76 2.64 12.57
C THR A 213 -1.63 4.07 12.05
N TYR A 214 -2.19 4.38 10.88
CA TYR A 214 -2.15 5.72 10.31
C TYR A 214 -2.95 6.73 11.11
N THR A 215 -4.12 6.36 11.65
CA THR A 215 -4.88 7.25 12.55
C THR A 215 -4.08 7.63 13.80
N ARG A 216 -3.31 6.69 14.36
CA ARG A 216 -2.43 6.98 15.50
C ARG A 216 -1.26 7.87 15.11
N CYS A 217 -0.64 7.60 13.96
CA CYS A 217 0.46 8.39 13.43
C CYS A 217 0.05 9.86 13.20
N ILE A 218 -1.10 10.07 12.53
CA ILE A 218 -1.72 11.39 12.32
C ILE A 218 -1.95 12.08 13.67
N ARG A 219 -2.58 11.39 14.62
CA ARG A 219 -2.86 11.95 15.96
C ARG A 219 -1.59 12.35 16.70
N ASP A 220 -0.53 11.55 16.62
CA ASP A 220 0.74 11.86 17.28
C ASP A 220 1.44 13.05 16.61
N LEU A 221 1.36 13.16 15.28
CA LEU A 221 1.85 14.32 14.53
C LEU A 221 1.08 15.60 14.87
N GLU A 222 -0.25 15.58 14.83
CA GLU A 222 -1.10 16.73 15.16
C GLU A 222 -0.94 17.18 16.62
N ALA A 223 -0.62 16.26 17.53
CA ALA A 223 -0.33 16.57 18.93
C ALA A 223 1.12 17.06 19.16
N GLY A 224 1.90 17.32 18.11
CA GLY A 224 3.28 17.82 18.20
C GLY A 224 4.27 16.79 18.77
N ARG A 225 3.95 15.48 18.72
CA ARG A 225 4.79 14.40 19.29
C ARG A 225 5.84 13.88 18.31
N ILE A 226 5.75 14.32 17.06
CA ILE A 226 6.71 14.04 16.00
C ILE A 226 7.15 15.40 15.40
N PRO A 227 7.86 16.24 16.18
CA PRO A 227 8.26 17.58 15.74
C PRO A 227 9.09 17.55 14.45
N GLU A 228 9.78 16.45 14.17
CA GLU A 228 10.54 16.25 12.94
C GLU A 228 9.67 16.29 11.68
N TRP A 229 8.36 16.05 11.80
CA TRP A 229 7.42 16.00 10.67
C TRP A 229 6.45 17.18 10.59
N GLU A 230 6.43 18.06 11.59
CA GLU A 230 5.43 19.14 11.72
C GLU A 230 5.41 20.09 10.50
N ASN A 231 6.58 20.31 9.90
CA ASN A 231 6.77 21.15 8.72
C ASN A 231 7.44 20.41 7.57
N GLU A 232 7.48 19.08 7.61
CA GLU A 232 8.09 18.29 6.55
C GLU A 232 7.22 18.38 5.28
N PRO A 233 7.79 18.81 4.15
CA PRO A 233 7.04 18.89 2.89
C PRO A 233 6.65 17.49 2.41
N ALA A 234 5.51 17.39 1.73
CA ALA A 234 5.13 16.14 1.07
C ALA A 234 6.16 15.79 -0.02
N PRO A 235 6.60 14.52 -0.13
CA PRO A 235 7.43 14.08 -1.24
C PRO A 235 6.78 14.38 -2.60
N GLU A 236 7.57 14.74 -3.60
CA GLU A 236 7.07 15.07 -4.94
C GLU A 236 6.25 13.93 -5.56
N ILE A 237 6.70 12.68 -5.38
CA ILE A 237 5.96 11.47 -5.80
C ILE A 237 4.56 11.41 -5.18
N ALA A 238 4.39 11.86 -3.93
CA ALA A 238 3.11 11.88 -3.24
C ALA A 238 2.21 13.01 -3.76
N ILE A 239 2.79 14.19 -3.99
CA ILE A 239 2.08 15.33 -4.58
C ILE A 239 1.52 14.94 -5.94
N ASP A 240 2.35 14.32 -6.79
CA ASP A 240 1.94 13.89 -8.12
C ASP A 240 0.93 12.76 -8.08
N TYR A 241 1.12 11.77 -7.21
CA TYR A 241 0.22 10.62 -7.10
C TYR A 241 -1.14 11.04 -6.54
N TRP A 242 -1.22 11.60 -5.33
CA TRP A 242 -2.52 11.98 -4.74
C TRP A 242 -3.07 13.32 -5.24
N ARG A 243 -2.41 13.96 -6.21
CA ARG A 243 -2.79 15.29 -6.73
C ARG A 243 -2.90 16.34 -5.63
N LEU A 244 -1.99 16.27 -4.65
CA LEU A 244 -1.97 17.20 -3.53
C LEU A 244 -1.58 18.60 -4.02
N ARG A 245 -1.84 19.60 -3.18
CA ARG A 245 -1.38 20.96 -3.44
C ARG A 245 0.15 21.01 -3.41
N PRO A 246 0.80 21.93 -4.15
CA PRO A 246 2.27 22.04 -4.16
C PRO A 246 2.90 22.35 -2.79
N ASP A 247 2.13 22.94 -1.87
CA ASP A 247 2.54 23.26 -0.50
C ASP A 247 2.11 22.20 0.53
N ALA A 248 1.67 21.02 0.07
CA ALA A 248 1.24 19.93 0.95
C ALA A 248 2.38 19.45 1.86
N LYS A 249 2.01 19.03 3.07
CA LYS A 249 2.91 18.50 4.07
C LYS A 249 2.80 16.99 4.17
N LEU A 250 3.75 16.35 4.85
CA LEU A 250 3.71 14.93 5.15
C LEU A 250 2.42 14.51 5.89
N LEU A 251 1.82 15.41 6.68
CA LEU A 251 0.51 15.18 7.31
C LEU A 251 -0.60 14.90 6.26
N ASP A 252 -0.63 15.66 5.16
CA ASP A 252 -1.62 15.49 4.09
C ASP A 252 -1.44 14.14 3.39
N VAL A 253 -0.18 13.70 3.24
CA VAL A 253 0.16 12.36 2.71
C VAL A 253 -0.35 11.27 3.63
N LEU A 254 -0.16 11.38 4.96
CA LEU A 254 -0.65 10.40 5.93
C LEU A 254 -2.19 10.30 5.89
N TYR A 255 -2.88 11.42 5.70
CA TYR A 255 -4.33 11.44 5.52
C TYR A 255 -4.76 10.70 4.24
N ALA A 256 -4.07 10.93 3.13
CA ALA A 256 -4.34 10.27 1.86
C ALA A 256 -4.11 8.76 1.94
N VAL A 257 -2.95 8.33 2.46
CA VAL A 257 -2.61 6.92 2.67
C VAL A 257 -3.66 6.24 3.57
N ARG A 258 -4.04 6.85 4.71
CA ARG A 258 -5.11 6.29 5.57
C ARG A 258 -6.43 6.06 4.82
N SER A 259 -6.74 6.94 3.87
CA SER A 259 -7.96 6.89 3.08
C SER A 259 -7.88 5.76 2.05
N ASP A 260 -6.70 5.50 1.50
CA ASP A 260 -6.43 4.34 0.66
C ASP A 260 -6.58 3.03 1.45
N GLU A 261 -5.98 2.92 2.64
CA GLU A 261 -6.15 1.75 3.52
C GLU A 261 -7.61 1.48 3.87
N THR A 262 -8.39 2.56 4.02
CA THR A 262 -9.82 2.48 4.28
C THR A 262 -10.57 1.90 3.08
N THR A 263 -10.13 2.25 1.87
CA THR A 263 -10.63 1.66 0.62
C THR A 263 -10.30 0.18 0.56
N HIS A 264 -9.05 -0.21 0.79
CA HIS A 264 -8.60 -1.60 0.75
C HIS A 264 -9.35 -2.45 1.78
N ARG A 265 -9.51 -1.95 3.01
CA ARG A 265 -10.35 -2.56 4.06
C ARG A 265 -11.77 -2.81 3.57
N PHE A 266 -12.40 -1.77 3.05
CA PHE A 266 -13.80 -1.83 2.60
C PHE A 266 -13.98 -2.83 1.46
N VAL A 267 -13.10 -2.76 0.46
CA VAL A 267 -13.13 -3.61 -0.73
C VAL A 267 -12.90 -5.06 -0.33
N ASN A 268 -11.84 -5.37 0.42
CA ASN A 268 -11.51 -6.75 0.79
C ASN A 268 -12.58 -7.38 1.68
N HIS A 269 -13.16 -6.65 2.64
CA HIS A 269 -14.27 -7.19 3.44
C HIS A 269 -15.52 -7.45 2.60
N SER A 270 -15.80 -6.61 1.61
CA SER A 270 -16.92 -6.81 0.68
C SER A 270 -16.68 -8.02 -0.23
N LEU A 271 -15.48 -8.13 -0.82
CA LEU A 271 -15.09 -9.26 -1.68
C LEU A 271 -15.09 -10.58 -0.92
N ALA A 272 -14.72 -10.58 0.37
CA ALA A 272 -14.81 -11.76 1.22
C ALA A 272 -16.25 -12.26 1.39
N ASP A 273 -17.26 -11.40 1.27
CA ASP A 273 -18.68 -11.75 1.46
C ASP A 273 -19.39 -12.17 0.16
N LEU A 274 -18.71 -12.11 -0.99
CA LEU A 274 -19.23 -12.57 -2.28
C LEU A 274 -19.12 -14.09 -2.46
N ASN A 275 -19.99 -14.63 -3.32
CA ASN A 275 -19.82 -15.95 -3.92
C ASN A 275 -18.95 -15.82 -5.17
N THR A 276 -17.75 -16.39 -5.12
CA THR A 276 -16.74 -16.30 -6.18
C THR A 276 -17.18 -16.88 -7.53
N THR A 277 -18.21 -17.73 -7.56
CA THR A 277 -18.67 -18.42 -8.78
C THR A 277 -19.82 -17.67 -9.47
N THR A 278 -20.68 -16.99 -8.70
CA THR A 278 -21.93 -16.40 -9.23
C THR A 278 -21.92 -14.88 -9.22
N ASP A 279 -21.19 -14.27 -8.30
CA ASP A 279 -21.31 -12.84 -8.04
C ASP A 279 -20.25 -12.07 -8.84
N VAL A 280 -20.63 -10.88 -9.29
CA VAL A 280 -19.71 -9.94 -9.95
C VAL A 280 -19.04 -9.05 -8.91
N ASN A 281 -17.86 -8.53 -9.25
CA ASN A 281 -17.18 -7.53 -8.41
C ASN A 281 -18.00 -6.23 -8.40
N PRO A 282 -18.50 -5.76 -7.24
CA PRO A 282 -19.27 -4.51 -7.16
C PRO A 282 -18.46 -3.26 -7.50
N PHE A 283 -17.13 -3.34 -7.38
CA PHE A 283 -16.20 -2.23 -7.63
C PHE A 283 -15.58 -2.26 -9.02
N ALA A 284 -16.13 -3.09 -9.90
CA ALA A 284 -15.70 -3.21 -11.28
C ALA A 284 -15.75 -1.88 -12.04
N PHE A 285 -16.87 -1.16 -11.92
CA PHE A 285 -17.15 0.03 -12.75
C PHE A 285 -17.02 1.34 -11.98
N ARG A 286 -17.29 1.33 -10.68
CA ARG A 286 -17.18 2.49 -9.80
C ARG A 286 -16.93 2.04 -8.36
N GLU A 287 -16.39 2.95 -7.56
CA GLU A 287 -16.24 2.77 -6.12
C GLU A 287 -17.09 3.79 -5.35
N PRO A 288 -17.61 3.46 -4.16
CA PRO A 288 -18.23 4.44 -3.28
C PRO A 288 -17.21 5.51 -2.87
N ASP A 289 -17.67 6.70 -2.55
CA ASP A 289 -16.83 7.77 -2.00
C ASP A 289 -16.34 7.46 -0.58
N MET A 290 -15.49 8.33 -0.03
CA MET A 290 -14.96 8.12 1.33
C MET A 290 -16.00 8.37 2.44
N HIS A 291 -17.11 9.05 2.16
CA HIS A 291 -18.20 9.17 3.13
C HIS A 291 -18.86 7.81 3.37
N VAL A 292 -18.96 6.96 2.34
CA VAL A 292 -19.41 5.57 2.50
C VAL A 292 -18.29 4.70 3.06
N LYS A 293 -17.12 4.66 2.39
CA LYS A 293 -16.02 3.74 2.74
C LYS A 293 -15.44 4.02 4.14
N GLY A 294 -15.42 5.29 4.56
CA GLY A 294 -14.94 5.74 5.86
C GLY A 294 -15.86 5.37 7.02
N ASN A 295 -17.17 5.30 6.79
CA ASN A 295 -18.18 5.09 7.83
C ASN A 295 -18.81 3.69 7.81
N LYS A 296 -18.40 2.83 6.86
CA LYS A 296 -18.87 1.45 6.74
C LYS A 296 -17.70 0.48 6.57
N ILE A 297 -17.81 -0.71 7.16
CA ILE A 297 -16.71 -1.69 7.16
C ILE A 297 -16.53 -2.43 5.82
N GLY A 298 -17.60 -2.48 5.03
CA GLY A 298 -17.71 -3.20 3.75
C GLY A 298 -19.19 -3.39 3.42
N PHE A 299 -19.51 -3.69 2.17
CA PHE A 299 -20.85 -4.09 1.78
C PHE A 299 -21.16 -5.52 2.20
N GLU A 300 -22.38 -5.74 2.65
CA GLU A 300 -22.95 -7.07 2.64
C GLU A 300 -23.23 -7.53 1.20
N ARG A 301 -23.46 -8.83 1.00
CA ARG A 301 -23.69 -9.39 -0.33
C ARG A 301 -24.88 -8.74 -1.06
N SER A 302 -25.99 -8.51 -0.36
CA SER A 302 -27.20 -7.84 -0.90
C SER A 302 -26.94 -6.37 -1.26
N GLU A 303 -26.11 -5.69 -0.49
CA GLU A 303 -25.72 -4.30 -0.76
C GLU A 303 -24.78 -4.22 -1.96
N SER A 304 -23.90 -5.20 -2.11
CA SER A 304 -23.04 -5.34 -3.28
C SER A 304 -23.87 -5.53 -4.55
N GLU A 305 -24.89 -6.39 -4.51
CA GLU A 305 -25.83 -6.59 -5.62
C GLU A 305 -26.57 -5.29 -5.98
N LYS A 306 -27.13 -4.59 -4.99
CA LYS A 306 -27.79 -3.30 -5.20
C LYS A 306 -26.83 -2.27 -5.82
N TYR A 307 -25.60 -2.19 -5.33
CA TYR A 307 -24.60 -1.27 -5.83
C TYR A 307 -24.22 -1.55 -7.29
N VAL A 308 -24.13 -2.84 -7.69
CA VAL A 308 -23.93 -3.25 -9.08
C VAL A 308 -25.09 -2.81 -9.96
N GLN A 309 -26.33 -3.03 -9.53
CA GLN A 309 -27.53 -2.64 -10.28
C GLN A 309 -27.56 -1.12 -10.51
N GLU A 310 -27.35 -0.34 -9.45
CA GLU A 310 -27.26 1.13 -9.54
C GLU A 310 -26.13 1.59 -10.47
N SER A 311 -24.98 0.93 -10.44
CA SER A 311 -23.85 1.23 -11.34
C SER A 311 -24.23 1.00 -12.81
N HIS A 312 -24.96 -0.08 -13.08
CA HIS A 312 -25.43 -0.41 -14.41
C HIS A 312 -26.47 0.60 -14.91
N ASP A 313 -27.43 0.99 -14.05
CA ASP A 313 -28.45 1.98 -14.39
C ASP A 313 -27.84 3.35 -14.70
N LEU A 314 -26.84 3.79 -13.91
CA LEU A 314 -26.10 5.02 -14.18
C LEU A 314 -25.39 4.98 -15.53
N TYR A 315 -24.71 3.87 -15.84
CA TYR A 315 -24.05 3.68 -17.14
C TYR A 315 -25.05 3.77 -18.31
N LEU A 316 -26.24 3.15 -18.17
CA LEU A 316 -27.28 3.22 -19.20
C LEU A 316 -27.83 4.65 -19.37
N GLN A 317 -28.00 5.39 -18.27
CA GLN A 317 -28.45 6.79 -18.32
C GLN A 317 -27.43 7.71 -19.01
N GLU A 318 -26.13 7.55 -18.73
CA GLU A 318 -25.08 8.32 -19.40
C GLU A 318 -25.02 8.03 -20.90
N LYS A 319 -25.15 6.76 -21.27
CA LYS A 319 -25.19 6.35 -22.68
C LYS A 319 -26.39 6.97 -23.42
N GLN A 320 -27.53 7.10 -22.77
CA GLN A 320 -28.70 7.77 -23.34
C GLN A 320 -28.51 9.29 -23.48
N LYS A 321 -27.84 9.93 -22.52
CA LYS A 321 -27.53 11.38 -22.57
C LYS A 321 -26.50 11.74 -23.64
N GLY A 322 -25.53 10.87 -23.91
CA GLY A 322 -24.50 11.08 -24.94
C GLY A 322 -24.93 10.76 -26.38
N CYS A 323 -26.19 10.35 -26.60
CA CYS A 323 -26.75 10.02 -27.91
C CYS A 323 -27.74 11.09 -28.44
N ASN A 324 -27.94 12.18 -27.70
CA ASN A 324 -28.70 13.37 -28.10
C ASN A 324 -27.77 14.56 -28.33
#